data_AF-A0A4Y2VB61-F1
#
_entry.id   AF-A0A4Y2VB61-F1
#
_cell.length_a   1.000
_cell.length_b   1.000
_cell.length_c   1.000
_cell.angle_alpha   90.00
_cell.angle_beta   90.00
_cell.angle_gamma   90.00
#
_symmetry.space_group_name_H-M   'P 1'
#
loop_
_entity.id
_entity.type
_entity.pdbx_description
1 polymer ?
#
loop_
_entity_poly.entity_id
_entity_poly.type
_entity_poly.pdbx_seq_one_letter_code
_entity_poly.pdbx_strand_id
1 'polypeptide(L)'
;MEDNGIDINKIVSIATDGARSMTGIHRGVTSILQRKINLEILTFHCIIHQEALCAQTFPAEIVEVMNLLIKIITSILAKALYHRQFKDFLEGIDSQFSDLLLHNKVRWLSRGNVLQRFALSEIKTFLNEKSIDHPELEEDKWLQKKLTSW
;
A
#
# COMPACT_ATOMS: atom_id res chain seq x y z
N MET A 1 14.84 0.26 -28.38
CA MET A 1 14.35 -1.15 -28.29
C MET A 1 15.18 -2.01 -29.21
N GLU A 2 15.27 -1.65 -30.49
CA GLU A 2 16.17 -2.28 -31.46
C GLU A 2 17.64 -2.23 -31.02
N ASP A 3 18.12 -1.10 -30.47
CA ASP A 3 19.48 -0.99 -29.89
C ASP A 3 19.76 -1.97 -28.74
N ASN A 4 18.69 -2.50 -28.12
CA ASN A 4 18.77 -3.51 -27.07
C ASN A 4 18.46 -4.92 -27.59
N GLY A 5 18.42 -5.11 -28.92
CA GLY A 5 18.07 -6.38 -29.57
C GLY A 5 16.61 -6.79 -29.41
N ILE A 6 15.71 -5.86 -29.03
CA ILE A 6 14.29 -6.12 -28.86
C ILE A 6 13.56 -5.81 -30.16
N ASP A 7 13.08 -6.86 -30.83
CA ASP A 7 12.22 -6.76 -32.00
C ASP A 7 10.83 -6.24 -31.59
N ILE A 8 10.51 -5.02 -32.01
CA ILE A 8 9.26 -4.37 -31.67
C ILE A 8 8.04 -5.14 -32.20
N ASN A 9 8.18 -5.91 -33.29
CA ASN A 9 7.07 -6.66 -33.88
C ASN A 9 6.60 -7.83 -32.99
N LYS A 10 7.37 -8.19 -31.96
CA LYS A 10 7.03 -9.21 -30.98
C LYS A 10 6.32 -8.66 -29.74
N ILE A 11 6.07 -7.35 -29.68
CA ILE A 11 5.37 -6.73 -28.56
C ILE A 11 3.87 -6.97 -28.70
N VAL A 12 3.30 -7.72 -27.75
CA VAL A 12 1.86 -8.05 -27.70
C VAL A 12 1.07 -7.11 -26.79
N SER A 13 1.74 -6.49 -25.81
CA SER A 13 1.08 -5.66 -24.80
C SER A 13 2.00 -4.62 -24.18
N ILE A 14 1.40 -3.56 -23.66
CA ILE A 14 2.09 -2.52 -22.90
C ILE A 14 1.25 -2.11 -21.68
N ALA A 15 1.89 -2.00 -20.52
CA ALA A 15 1.30 -1.42 -19.33
C ALA A 15 1.90 -0.01 -19.10
N THR A 16 1.06 0.99 -18.84
CA THR A 16 1.51 2.38 -18.65
C THR A 16 0.92 2.99 -17.39
N ASP A 17 1.59 3.98 -16.80
CA ASP A 17 1.05 4.78 -15.70
C ASP A 17 -0.14 5.67 -16.11
N GLY A 18 -0.57 5.63 -17.37
CA GLY A 18 -1.68 6.44 -17.87
C GLY A 18 -1.32 7.88 -18.21
N ALA A 19 -0.07 8.31 -17.99
CA ALA A 19 0.36 9.68 -18.28
C ALA A 19 0.13 10.03 -19.76
N ARG A 20 -0.17 11.30 -20.04
CA ARG A 20 -0.46 11.78 -21.42
C ARG A 20 0.70 11.54 -22.40
N SER A 21 1.94 11.52 -21.90
CA SER A 21 3.12 11.13 -22.67
C SER A 21 3.13 9.65 -23.07
N MET A 22 2.43 8.79 -22.33
CA MET A 22 2.30 7.36 -22.61
C MET A 22 1.06 7.06 -23.43
N THR A 23 -0.09 7.62 -23.06
CA THR A 23 -1.42 7.26 -23.60
C THR A 23 -2.00 8.28 -24.60
N GLY A 24 -1.31 9.38 -24.87
CA GLY A 24 -1.80 10.44 -25.73
C GLY A 24 -1.98 10.00 -27.19
N ILE A 25 -3.13 10.33 -27.79
CA ILE A 25 -3.54 9.86 -29.13
C ILE A 25 -2.51 10.16 -30.23
N HIS A 26 -1.85 11.34 -30.19
CA HIS A 26 -0.93 11.75 -31.26
C HIS A 26 0.55 11.52 -30.94
N ARG A 27 0.94 11.69 -29.67
CA ARG A 27 2.34 11.69 -29.20
C ARG A 27 2.61 10.72 -28.05
N GLY A 28 1.62 9.92 -27.68
CA GLY A 28 1.74 8.88 -26.66
C GLY A 28 2.60 7.73 -27.17
N VAL A 29 3.42 7.17 -26.29
CA VAL A 29 4.21 5.97 -26.59
C VAL A 29 3.34 4.83 -27.14
N THR A 30 2.16 4.59 -26.55
CA THR A 30 1.24 3.53 -27.01
C THR A 30 0.79 3.76 -28.46
N SER A 31 0.36 4.99 -28.78
CA SER A 31 -0.11 5.37 -30.12
C SER A 31 1.02 5.43 -31.15
N ILE A 32 2.25 5.75 -30.74
CA ILE A 32 3.43 5.67 -31.61
C ILE A 32 3.77 4.20 -31.90
N LEU A 33 3.74 3.34 -30.88
CA LEU A 33 4.09 1.93 -31.00
C LEU A 33 3.05 1.16 -31.85
N GLN A 34 1.76 1.41 -31.63
CA GLN A 34 0.67 0.84 -32.45
C GLN A 34 0.83 1.19 -33.93
N ARG A 35 1.15 2.45 -34.26
CA ARG A 35 1.39 2.88 -35.64
C ARG A 35 2.63 2.24 -36.27
N LYS A 36 3.67 1.98 -35.48
CA LYS A 36 4.91 1.35 -35.98
C LYS A 36 4.76 -0.15 -36.21
N ILE A 37 4.12 -0.86 -35.28
CA ILE A 37 3.95 -2.32 -35.35
C ILE A 37 2.86 -2.70 -36.34
N ASN A 38 1.86 -1.83 -36.56
CA ASN A 38 0.71 -2.08 -37.42
C ASN A 38 -0.05 -3.38 -37.06
N LEU A 39 -0.01 -3.74 -35.78
CA LEU A 39 -0.80 -4.80 -35.15
C LEU A 39 -1.45 -4.23 -33.90
N GLU A 40 -2.53 -4.87 -33.46
CA GLU A 40 -3.18 -4.51 -32.20
C GLU A 40 -2.25 -4.82 -31.02
N ILE A 41 -2.00 -3.80 -30.18
CA ILE A 41 -1.24 -3.94 -28.93
C ILE A 41 -2.20 -3.75 -27.77
N LEU A 42 -2.28 -4.77 -26.91
CA LEU A 42 -3.08 -4.69 -25.70
C LEU A 42 -2.49 -3.63 -24.76
N THR A 43 -3.27 -2.60 -24.45
CA THR A 43 -2.83 -1.51 -23.58
C THR A 43 -3.53 -1.60 -22.24
N PHE A 44 -2.75 -1.66 -21.18
CA PHE A 44 -3.24 -1.72 -19.80
C PHE A 44 -2.76 -0.50 -19.02
N HIS A 45 -3.56 -0.09 -18.04
CA HIS A 45 -3.05 0.77 -16.97
C HIS A 45 -2.24 -0.08 -16.00
N CYS A 46 -1.12 0.47 -15.52
CA CYS A 46 -0.31 -0.14 -14.49
C CYS A 46 -1.16 -0.29 -13.23
N ILE A 47 -1.38 -1.53 -12.79
CA ILE A 47 -2.20 -1.85 -11.62
C ILE A 47 -1.70 -1.13 -10.36
N ILE A 48 -0.38 -0.96 -10.24
CA ILE A 48 0.26 -0.24 -9.13
C ILE A 48 -0.14 1.23 -9.13
N HIS A 49 -0.19 1.87 -10.31
CA HIS A 49 -0.61 3.27 -10.41
C HIS A 49 -2.11 3.42 -10.10
N GLN A 50 -2.93 2.48 -10.58
CA GLN A 50 -4.36 2.46 -10.32
C GLN A 50 -4.68 2.27 -8.83
N GLU A 51 -3.98 1.36 -8.15
CA GLU A 51 -4.11 1.19 -6.70
C GLU A 51 -3.77 2.47 -5.95
N ALA A 52 -2.65 3.11 -6.30
CA ALA A 52 -2.22 4.36 -5.68
C ALA A 52 -3.19 5.53 -5.93
N LEU A 53 -3.84 5.58 -7.09
CA LEU A 53 -4.91 6.53 -7.38
C LEU A 53 -6.19 6.21 -6.60
N CYS A 54 -6.58 4.93 -6.54
CA CYS A 54 -7.75 4.48 -5.79
C CYS A 54 -7.63 4.87 -4.31
N ALA A 55 -6.46 4.67 -3.69
CA ALA A 55 -6.21 5.08 -2.31
C ALA A 55 -6.39 6.59 -2.06
N GLN A 56 -6.25 7.44 -3.09
CA GLN A 56 -6.50 8.89 -2.99
C GLN A 56 -7.98 9.24 -3.07
N THR A 57 -8.84 8.32 -3.51
CA THR A 57 -10.30 8.51 -3.58
C THR A 57 -11.02 8.10 -2.30
N PHE A 58 -10.28 7.63 -1.29
CA PHE A 58 -10.86 7.21 -0.02
C PHE A 58 -11.52 8.39 0.71
N PRO A 59 -12.67 8.18 1.37
CA PRO A 59 -13.29 9.18 2.24
C PRO A 59 -12.31 9.70 3.29
N ALA A 60 -12.45 10.96 3.68
CA ALA A 60 -11.58 11.61 4.66
C ALA A 60 -11.50 10.80 5.96
N GLU A 61 -12.62 10.23 6.38
CA GLU A 61 -12.75 9.36 7.55
C GLU A 61 -11.79 8.16 7.52
N ILE A 62 -11.59 7.57 6.34
CA ILE A 62 -10.73 6.39 6.17
C ILE A 62 -9.27 6.83 6.14
N VAL A 63 -8.98 7.97 5.50
CA VAL A 63 -7.64 8.55 5.46
C VAL A 63 -7.15 8.89 6.87
N GLU A 64 -8.01 9.45 7.70
CA GLU A 64 -7.72 9.73 9.12
C GLU A 64 -7.39 8.46 9.90
N VAL A 65 -8.22 7.41 9.79
CA VAL A 65 -7.94 6.10 10.41
C VAL A 65 -6.58 5.59 9.97
N MET A 66 -6.32 5.55 8.66
CA MET A 66 -5.06 5.03 8.12
C MET A 66 -3.85 5.82 8.63
N ASN A 67 -3.94 7.15 8.70
CA ASN A 67 -2.85 7.98 9.22
C ASN A 67 -2.60 7.72 10.71
N LEU A 68 -3.64 7.50 11.51
CA LEU A 68 -3.50 7.11 12.91
C LEU A 68 -2.79 5.76 13.05
N LEU A 69 -3.22 4.74 12.30
CA LEU A 69 -2.59 3.41 12.30
C LEU A 69 -1.11 3.51 11.94
N ILE A 70 -0.78 4.25 10.88
CA ILE A 70 0.60 4.48 10.44
C ILE A 70 1.41 5.16 11.54
N LYS A 71 0.85 6.16 12.23
CA LYS A 71 1.52 6.88 13.33
C LYS A 71 1.85 5.95 14.49
N ILE A 72 0.90 5.10 14.90
CA ILE A 72 1.09 4.13 15.98
C ILE A 72 2.16 3.09 15.61
N ILE A 73 2.05 2.49 14.43
CA ILE A 73 3.06 1.52 13.98
C ILE A 73 4.44 2.17 13.90
N THR A 74 4.52 3.39 13.36
CA THR A 74 5.77 4.12 13.26
C THR A 74 6.36 4.41 14.63
N SER A 75 5.56 4.73 15.66
CA SER A 75 6.07 5.00 17.00
C SER A 75 6.67 3.75 17.67
N ILE A 76 6.09 2.57 17.42
CA ILE A 76 6.61 1.27 17.89
C ILE A 76 7.90 0.93 17.13
N LEU A 77 7.87 0.99 15.79
CA LEU A 77 8.99 0.60 14.93
C LEU A 77 10.18 1.56 14.99
N ALA A 78 9.96 2.85 15.29
CA ALA A 78 11.04 3.84 15.41
C ALA A 78 11.97 3.58 16.59
N LYS A 79 11.51 2.85 17.61
CA LYS A 79 12.30 2.52 18.81
C LYS A 79 12.71 1.06 18.75
N ALA A 80 14.00 0.80 18.50
CA ALA A 80 14.53 -0.56 18.36
C ALA A 80 14.18 -1.49 19.54
N LEU A 81 14.18 -0.96 20.77
CA LEU A 81 13.77 -1.70 21.96
C LEU A 81 12.28 -2.08 21.91
N TYR A 82 11.40 -1.14 21.53
CA TYR A 82 9.96 -1.38 21.48
C TYR A 82 9.63 -2.35 20.36
N HIS A 83 10.26 -2.20 19.19
CA HIS A 83 10.09 -3.14 18.09
C HIS A 83 10.46 -4.57 18.52
N ARG A 84 11.63 -4.77 19.15
CA ARG A 84 12.03 -6.08 19.67
C ARG A 84 11.02 -6.63 20.69
N GLN A 85 10.65 -5.83 21.68
CA GLN A 85 9.71 -6.25 22.71
C GLN A 85 8.32 -6.57 22.14
N PHE A 86 7.89 -5.85 21.11
CA PHE A 86 6.62 -6.13 20.43
C PHE A 86 6.68 -7.45 19.67
N LYS A 87 7.80 -7.75 19.00
CA LYS A 87 8.00 -9.05 18.34
C LYS A 87 7.98 -10.19 19.35
N ASP A 88 8.73 -10.06 20.45
CA ASP A 88 8.77 -11.06 21.52
C ASP A 88 7.36 -11.29 22.11
N PHE A 89 6.57 -10.22 22.26
CA PHE A 89 5.18 -10.28 22.69
C PHE A 89 4.30 -11.05 21.69
N LEU A 90 4.38 -10.74 20.39
CA LEU A 90 3.62 -11.44 19.34
C LEU A 90 3.97 -12.93 19.26
N GLU A 91 5.24 -13.27 19.39
CA GLU A 91 5.70 -14.68 19.44
C GLU A 91 5.17 -15.40 20.68
N GLY A 92 5.13 -14.74 21.84
CA GLY A 92 4.62 -15.30 23.09
C GLY A 92 3.13 -15.65 23.08
N ILE A 93 2.33 -14.99 22.24
CA ILE A 93 0.89 -15.25 22.09
C ILE A 93 0.54 -16.08 20.85
N ASP A 94 1.55 -16.60 20.13
CA ASP A 94 1.40 -17.32 18.86
C ASP A 94 0.55 -16.55 17.84
N SER A 95 0.82 -15.25 17.70
CA SER A 95 0.07 -14.38 16.79
C SER A 95 0.28 -14.80 15.33
N GLN A 96 -0.73 -14.60 14.48
CA GLN A 96 -0.65 -14.90 13.05
C GLN A 96 0.54 -14.20 12.36
N PHE A 97 0.91 -13.01 12.84
CA PHE A 97 2.03 -12.25 12.32
C PHE A 97 3.07 -12.05 13.41
N SER A 98 4.33 -12.30 13.09
CA SER A 98 5.47 -12.13 14.00
C SER A 98 6.02 -10.70 14.05
N ASP A 99 5.47 -9.77 13.25
CA ASP A 99 5.97 -8.39 13.16
C ASP A 99 4.97 -7.43 12.47
N LEU A 100 5.09 -6.14 12.78
CA LEU A 100 4.41 -5.05 12.08
C LEU A 100 5.12 -4.70 10.77
N LEU A 101 4.39 -4.03 9.88
CA LEU A 101 4.96 -3.45 8.66
C LEU A 101 4.94 -1.93 8.73
N LEU A 102 6.07 -1.30 8.40
CA LEU A 102 6.11 0.14 8.19
C LEU A 102 5.43 0.49 6.87
N HIS A 103 4.54 1.49 6.91
CA HIS A 103 3.98 2.06 5.69
C HIS A 103 5.05 2.82 4.89
N ASN A 104 5.20 2.49 3.61
CA ASN A 104 6.06 3.21 2.68
C ASN A 104 5.24 3.60 1.44
N LYS A 105 5.17 4.91 1.15
CA LYS A 105 4.45 5.46 -0.02
C LYS A 105 4.93 4.91 -1.37
N VAL A 106 6.17 4.41 -1.45
CA VAL A 106 6.77 3.82 -2.66
C VAL A 106 6.38 2.35 -2.82
N ARG A 107 5.99 1.67 -1.73
CA ARG A 107 5.64 0.25 -1.74
C ARG A 107 4.13 0.13 -1.92
N TRP A 108 3.75 -0.19 -3.15
CA TRP A 108 2.38 -0.34 -3.68
C TRP A 108 1.31 -0.82 -2.67
N LEU A 109 1.40 -2.03 -2.14
CA LEU A 109 0.42 -2.59 -1.16
C LEU A 109 0.63 -2.13 0.29
N SER A 110 1.35 -1.05 0.57
CA SER A 110 1.76 -0.74 1.93
C SER A 110 0.58 -0.52 2.88
N ARG A 111 -0.50 0.14 2.43
CA ARG A 111 -1.68 0.39 3.28
C ARG A 111 -2.46 -0.88 3.59
N GLY A 112 -2.76 -1.70 2.57
CA GLY A 112 -3.46 -2.97 2.76
C GLY A 112 -2.66 -3.95 3.61
N ASN A 113 -1.35 -4.10 3.34
CA ASN A 113 -0.49 -4.99 4.12
C ASN A 113 -0.29 -4.51 5.56
N VAL A 114 -0.20 -3.19 5.77
CA VAL A 114 -0.19 -2.59 7.11
C VAL A 114 -1.47 -2.95 7.85
N LEU A 115 -2.62 -2.79 7.20
CA LEU A 115 -3.91 -3.08 7.83
C LEU A 115 -4.07 -4.57 8.14
N GLN A 116 -3.64 -5.45 7.23
CA GLN A 116 -3.70 -6.90 7.43
C GLN A 116 -2.92 -7.35 8.67
N ARG A 117 -1.81 -6.67 8.99
CA ARG A 117 -0.98 -6.97 10.17
C ARG A 117 -1.30 -6.08 11.37
N PHE A 118 -2.28 -5.20 11.25
CA PHE A 118 -2.67 -4.33 12.34
C PHE A 118 -3.53 -5.11 13.33
N ALA A 119 -2.88 -5.67 14.34
CA ALA A 119 -3.51 -6.44 15.39
C ALA A 119 -3.94 -5.49 16.54
N LEU A 120 -5.16 -4.94 16.45
CA LEU A 120 -5.64 -3.87 17.33
C LEU A 120 -5.55 -4.23 18.83
N SER A 121 -5.93 -5.46 19.20
CA SER A 121 -5.88 -5.96 20.58
C SER A 121 -4.47 -6.04 21.15
N GLU A 122 -3.55 -6.55 20.34
CA GLU A 122 -2.14 -6.77 20.66
C GLU A 122 -1.44 -5.42 20.82
N ILE A 123 -1.70 -4.50 19.90
CA ILE A 123 -1.16 -3.15 19.93
C ILE A 123 -1.65 -2.40 21.17
N LYS A 124 -2.95 -2.48 21.50
CA LYS A 124 -3.47 -1.87 22.72
C LYS A 124 -2.82 -2.42 23.99
N THR A 125 -2.75 -3.74 24.10
CA THR A 125 -2.12 -4.42 25.24
C THR A 125 -0.69 -3.95 25.41
N PHE A 126 0.09 -3.95 24.33
CA PHE A 126 1.48 -3.52 24.35
C PHE A 126 1.65 -2.04 24.73
N LEU A 127 0.82 -1.15 24.18
CA LEU A 127 0.89 0.29 24.49
C LEU A 127 0.55 0.57 25.96
N ASN A 128 -0.44 -0.14 26.51
CA ASN A 128 -0.81 -0.08 27.93
C ASN A 128 0.34 -0.56 28.83
N GLU A 129 1.02 -1.66 28.49
CA GLU A 129 2.21 -2.13 29.21
C GLU A 129 3.35 -1.11 29.21
N LYS A 130 3.50 -0.33 28.13
CA LYS A 130 4.48 0.76 28.03
C LYS A 130 4.02 2.06 28.68
N SER A 131 2.81 2.09 29.26
CA SER A 131 2.18 3.30 29.80
C SER A 131 2.14 4.44 28.77
N ILE A 132 1.93 4.08 27.50
CA ILE A 132 1.79 5.04 26.39
C ILE A 132 0.31 5.26 26.17
N ASP A 133 -0.16 6.45 26.55
CA ASP A 133 -1.55 6.83 26.34
C ASP A 133 -1.84 6.99 24.84
N HIS A 134 -2.94 6.37 24.41
CA HIS A 134 -3.44 6.40 23.04
C HIS A 134 -4.97 6.49 23.08
N PRO A 135 -5.52 7.65 23.48
CA PRO A 135 -6.96 7.84 23.63
C PRO A 135 -7.69 7.64 22.29
N GLU A 136 -7.00 7.79 21.17
CA GLU A 136 -7.55 7.50 19.85
C GLU A 136 -7.89 6.00 19.65
N LEU A 137 -7.36 5.10 20.47
CA LEU A 137 -7.68 3.66 20.39
C LEU A 137 -8.82 3.22 21.33
N GLU A 138 -9.24 4.06 22.28
CA GLU A 138 -10.20 3.70 23.35
C GLU A 138 -11.66 3.66 22.88
N GLU A 139 -12.00 4.35 21.80
CA GLU A 139 -13.35 4.32 21.26
C GLU A 139 -13.51 3.15 20.26
N ASP A 140 -13.49 1.91 20.76
CA ASP A 140 -13.48 0.65 19.99
C ASP A 140 -14.56 0.55 18.91
N LYS A 141 -15.72 1.18 19.16
CA LYS A 141 -16.89 1.11 18.28
C LYS A 141 -16.68 1.82 16.93
N TRP A 142 -15.89 2.90 16.86
CA TRP A 142 -15.69 3.61 15.58
C TRP A 142 -14.62 2.94 14.73
N LEU A 143 -13.52 2.48 15.35
CA LEU A 143 -12.44 1.77 14.66
C LEU A 143 -12.95 0.46 14.08
N GLN A 144 -13.63 -0.37 14.89
CA GLN A 144 -14.17 -1.64 14.43
C GLN A 144 -15.21 -1.44 13.32
N LYS A 145 -16.15 -0.51 13.49
CA LYS A 145 -17.19 -0.25 12.47
C LYS A 145 -16.60 0.20 11.13
N LYS A 146 -15.52 1.00 11.11
CA LYS A 146 -14.88 1.45 9.87
C LYS A 146 -13.92 0.42 9.26
N LEU A 147 -13.32 -0.45 10.08
CA LEU A 147 -12.45 -1.53 9.62
C LEU A 147 -13.22 -2.72 9.05
N THR A 148 -14.44 -2.99 9.54
CA THR A 148 -15.29 -4.10 9.06
C THR A 148 -16.31 -3.68 7.99
N SER A 149 -16.35 -2.41 7.57
CA SER A 149 -17.24 -1.93 6.49
C SER A 149 -16.59 -2.01 5.09
N TRP A 150 -15.53 -2.80 4.95
CA TRP A 150 -14.88 -3.16 3.69
C TRP A 150 -15.23 -4.58 3.29
#